data_AF-A0A644SKB1-F1
#
_entry.id   AF-A0A644SKB1-F1
#
_cell.length_a   1.000
_cell.length_b   1.000
_cell.length_c   1.000
_cell.angle_alpha   90.00
_cell.angle_beta   90.00
_cell.angle_gamma   90.00
#
_symmetry.space_group_name_H-M   'P 1'
#
loop_
_entity.id
_entity.type
_entity.pdbx_description
1 polymer ?
#
loop_
_entity_poly.entity_id
_entity_poly.type
_entity_poly.pdbx_seq_one_letter_code
_entity_poly.pdbx_strand_id
1 'polypeptide(L)'
;MKKILKNTLLVILIISSIGILYFISKWNRINIDENIGKSQEIKNLDSKVFDHTFLIFDSTKVQTDFKIFANKNDTVTFNFNASKSPKSENIETLIFNSGDGFAGVNINLLKYKNFFYTSAENYTDAKRTFDFVESERYQVKKQKLTLNKSEYNKGDSIFGKIELQIKFTPTNEIINSNGYFRGIIE
;
A
#
# COMPACT_ATOMS: atom_id res chain seq x y z
N MET A 1 -21.13 -36.73 25.66
CA MET A 1 -21.37 -35.33 25.24
C MET A 1 -20.31 -34.34 25.73
N LYS A 2 -19.97 -34.24 27.03
CA LYS A 2 -18.98 -33.25 27.53
C LYS A 2 -17.58 -33.34 26.89
N LYS A 3 -17.06 -34.55 26.63
CA LYS A 3 -15.75 -34.74 25.95
C LYS A 3 -15.77 -34.28 24.48
N ILE A 4 -16.85 -34.54 23.76
CA ILE A 4 -17.01 -34.14 22.35
C ILE A 4 -17.07 -32.62 22.26
N LEU A 5 -17.91 -31.98 23.08
CA LEU A 5 -18.02 -30.52 23.14
C LEU A 5 -16.68 -29.85 23.50
N LYS A 6 -15.95 -30.40 24.49
CA LYS A 6 -14.62 -29.92 24.87
C LYS A 6 -13.62 -30.01 23.70
N ASN A 7 -13.63 -31.12 22.97
CA ASN A 7 -12.73 -31.32 21.83
C ASN A 7 -13.09 -30.39 20.65
N THR A 8 -14.37 -30.19 20.35
CA THR A 8 -14.82 -29.24 19.32
C THR A 8 -14.40 -27.82 19.65
N LEU A 9 -14.57 -27.38 20.92
CA LEU A 9 -14.15 -26.05 21.36
C LEU A 9 -12.63 -25.87 21.24
N LEU A 10 -11.86 -26.91 21.59
CA LEU A 10 -10.40 -26.90 21.45
C LEU A 10 -9.97 -26.71 19.99
N VAL A 11 -10.61 -27.44 19.06
CA VAL A 11 -10.34 -27.31 17.61
C VAL A 11 -10.65 -25.90 17.13
N ILE A 12 -11.78 -25.32 17.52
CA ILE A 12 -12.15 -23.95 17.15
C ILE A 12 -11.09 -22.96 17.67
N LEU A 13 -10.68 -23.08 18.93
CA LEU A 13 -9.65 -22.22 19.52
C LEU A 13 -8.31 -22.32 18.79
N ILE A 14 -7.90 -23.53 18.40
CA ILE A 14 -6.66 -23.74 17.63
C ILE A 14 -6.76 -23.05 16.27
N ILE A 15 -7.86 -23.26 15.53
CA ILE A 15 -8.06 -22.65 14.21
C ILE A 15 -8.10 -21.12 14.31
N SER A 16 -8.82 -20.57 15.29
CA SER A 16 -8.86 -19.13 15.54
C SER A 16 -7.48 -18.57 15.90
N SER A 17 -6.71 -19.28 16.72
CA SER A 17 -5.36 -18.86 17.11
C SER A 17 -4.42 -18.83 15.90
N ILE A 18 -4.47 -19.84 15.03
CA ILE A 18 -3.70 -19.87 13.78
C ILE A 18 -4.09 -18.71 12.88
N GLY A 19 -5.40 -18.42 12.75
CA GLY A 19 -5.89 -17.28 11.98
C GLY A 19 -5.37 -15.94 12.51
N ILE A 20 -5.39 -15.74 13.82
CA ILE A 20 -4.85 -14.53 14.47
C ILE A 20 -3.35 -14.40 14.25
N LEU A 21 -2.59 -15.48 14.45
CA LEU A 21 -1.14 -15.47 14.23
C LEU A 21 -0.80 -15.17 12.76
N TYR A 22 -1.54 -15.78 11.82
CA TYR A 22 -1.38 -15.50 10.39
C TYR A 22 -1.67 -14.03 10.08
N PHE A 23 -2.76 -13.47 10.62
CA PHE A 23 -3.10 -12.07 10.45
C PHE A 23 -1.98 -11.15 10.97
N ILE A 24 -1.52 -11.35 12.22
CA ILE A 24 -0.45 -10.56 12.82
C ILE A 24 0.86 -10.68 12.02
N SER A 25 1.16 -11.86 11.47
CA SER A 25 2.37 -12.09 10.67
C SER A 25 2.46 -11.26 9.39
N LYS A 26 1.33 -10.71 8.91
CA LYS A 26 1.30 -9.83 7.74
C LYS A 26 1.70 -8.39 8.04
N TRP A 27 1.78 -8.00 9.31
CA TRP A 27 2.09 -6.63 9.69
C TRP A 27 3.58 -6.43 9.92
N ASN A 28 4.12 -5.35 9.39
CA ASN A 28 5.51 -4.95 9.58
C ASN A 28 5.57 -3.71 10.47
N ARG A 29 6.67 -3.56 11.22
CA ARG A 29 6.95 -2.31 11.93
C ARG A 29 7.39 -1.24 10.93
N ILE A 30 6.95 -0.01 11.18
CA ILE A 30 7.34 1.17 10.43
C ILE A 30 8.72 1.64 10.91
N ASN A 31 9.59 1.99 9.98
CA ASN A 31 10.85 2.65 10.26
C ASN A 31 10.63 4.17 10.33
N ILE A 32 11.22 4.82 11.33
CA ILE A 32 11.12 6.28 11.47
C ILE A 32 12.44 6.92 11.05
N ASP A 33 12.36 7.88 10.15
CA ASP A 33 13.46 8.75 9.74
C ASP A 33 12.95 10.18 9.67
N GLU A 34 13.19 10.95 10.74
CA GLU A 34 12.72 12.34 10.86
C GLU A 34 13.27 13.27 9.79
N ASN A 35 14.38 12.89 9.13
CA ASN A 35 15.03 13.69 8.11
C ASN A 35 14.62 13.33 6.69
N ILE A 36 13.79 12.29 6.49
CA ILE A 36 13.39 11.84 5.14
C ILE A 36 12.72 12.96 4.34
N GLY A 37 11.94 13.84 4.98
CA GLY A 37 11.30 14.98 4.31
C GLY A 37 12.29 16.03 3.78
N LYS A 38 13.54 16.03 4.25
CA LYS A 38 14.62 16.91 3.78
C LYS A 38 15.52 16.26 2.74
N SER A 39 15.27 14.98 2.41
CA SER A 39 16.13 14.22 1.50
C SER A 39 16.07 14.79 0.08
N GLN A 40 17.13 14.53 -0.70
CA GLN A 40 17.19 14.98 -2.09
C GLN A 40 16.13 14.26 -2.95
N GLU A 41 15.79 13.02 -2.62
CA GLU A 41 14.78 12.23 -3.33
C GLU A 41 13.37 12.82 -3.19
N ILE A 42 13.00 13.31 -2.00
CA ILE A 42 11.74 14.02 -1.80
C ILE A 42 11.71 15.33 -2.61
N LYS A 43 12.83 16.05 -2.71
CA LYS A 43 12.95 17.27 -3.54
C LYS A 43 12.88 16.95 -5.03
N ASN A 44 13.44 15.82 -5.47
CA ASN A 44 13.42 15.42 -6.87
C ASN A 44 12.00 15.20 -7.42
N LEU A 45 11.01 14.97 -6.55
CA LEU A 45 9.60 14.91 -6.94
C LEU A 45 9.10 16.22 -7.57
N ASP A 46 9.70 17.38 -7.25
CA ASP A 46 9.32 18.67 -7.84
C ASP A 46 9.65 18.77 -9.34
N SER A 47 10.62 17.99 -9.82
CA SER A 47 11.01 17.96 -11.24
C SER A 47 10.37 16.83 -12.03
N LYS A 48 9.65 15.91 -11.37
CA LYS A 48 9.00 14.78 -12.04
C LYS A 48 7.74 15.23 -12.76
N VAL A 49 7.43 14.53 -13.85
CA VAL A 49 6.20 14.70 -14.62
C VAL A 49 5.48 13.36 -14.75
N PHE A 50 4.15 13.42 -14.76
CA PHE A 50 3.34 12.24 -15.03
C PHE A 50 3.48 11.80 -16.48
N ASP A 51 3.33 10.50 -16.72
CA ASP A 51 3.20 9.97 -18.06
C ASP A 51 1.88 10.44 -18.69
N HIS A 52 1.94 11.09 -19.85
CA HIS A 52 0.80 11.68 -20.56
C HIS A 52 -0.30 10.67 -20.94
N THR A 53 -0.03 9.37 -20.81
CA THR A 53 -1.04 8.32 -20.95
C THR A 53 -2.12 8.41 -19.86
N PHE A 54 -1.82 9.03 -18.72
CA PHE A 54 -2.73 9.21 -17.58
C PHE A 54 -3.19 10.68 -17.46
N LEU A 55 -4.02 11.12 -18.42
CA LEU A 55 -4.54 12.50 -18.58
C LEU A 55 -5.26 13.09 -17.33
N ILE A 56 -5.51 12.27 -16.30
CA ILE A 56 -6.24 12.64 -15.09
C ILE A 56 -5.33 13.40 -14.10
N PHE A 57 -4.00 13.27 -14.24
CA PHE A 57 -3.04 13.83 -13.28
C PHE A 57 -2.32 15.10 -13.76
N ASP A 58 -2.58 15.56 -14.99
CA ASP A 58 -1.81 16.63 -15.68
C ASP A 58 -1.76 17.99 -14.96
N SER A 59 -2.61 18.24 -13.95
CA SER A 59 -2.60 19.48 -13.16
C SER A 59 -2.05 19.32 -11.72
N THR A 60 -1.71 18.10 -11.31
CA THR A 60 -1.30 17.80 -9.93
C THR A 60 0.22 17.73 -9.81
N LYS A 61 0.77 18.32 -8.74
CA LYS A 61 2.18 18.13 -8.41
C LYS A 61 2.43 16.66 -8.12
N VAL A 62 3.52 16.11 -8.65
CA VAL A 62 3.91 14.73 -8.37
C VAL A 62 4.16 14.56 -6.87
N GLN A 63 3.46 13.59 -6.30
CA GLN A 63 3.48 13.25 -4.88
C GLN A 63 4.29 11.98 -4.59
N THR A 64 4.60 11.18 -5.60
CA THR A 64 5.35 9.94 -5.45
C THR A 64 6.11 9.62 -6.73
N ASP A 65 7.26 8.95 -6.62
CA ASP A 65 7.96 8.33 -7.75
C ASP A 65 7.87 6.79 -7.71
N PHE A 66 6.95 6.26 -6.89
CA PHE A 66 6.72 4.83 -6.79
C PHE A 66 6.41 4.20 -8.14
N LYS A 67 7.05 3.06 -8.39
CA LYS A 67 6.86 2.27 -9.60
C LYS A 67 6.88 0.79 -9.28
N ILE A 68 5.96 0.04 -9.88
CA ILE A 68 6.01 -1.43 -9.83
C ILE A 68 7.14 -1.91 -10.73
N PHE A 69 7.10 -1.54 -12.01
CA PHE A 69 8.11 -1.89 -13.01
C PHE A 69 9.04 -0.69 -13.29
N ALA A 70 10.30 -0.97 -13.62
CA ALA A 70 11.20 0.07 -14.06
C ALA A 70 10.71 0.67 -15.39
N ASN A 71 10.41 1.97 -15.40
CA ASN A 71 10.12 2.69 -16.63
C ASN A 71 11.43 3.06 -17.35
N LYS A 72 11.42 3.02 -18.68
CA LYS A 72 12.54 3.48 -19.52
C LYS A 72 12.61 5.01 -19.57
N ASN A 73 11.46 5.67 -19.42
CA ASN A 73 11.34 7.11 -19.36
C ASN A 73 11.31 7.55 -17.89
N ASP A 74 11.75 8.78 -17.60
CA ASP A 74 11.75 9.34 -16.25
C ASP A 74 10.36 9.83 -15.78
N THR A 75 9.30 9.28 -16.37
CA THR A 75 7.90 9.64 -16.09
C THR A 75 7.32 8.83 -14.94
N VAL A 76 6.40 9.45 -14.21
CA VAL A 76 5.67 8.85 -13.09
C VAL A 76 4.33 8.31 -13.55
N THR A 77 3.97 7.12 -13.08
CA THR A 77 2.70 6.45 -13.42
C THR A 77 1.78 6.26 -12.22
N PHE A 78 2.26 6.53 -11.00
CA PHE A 78 1.49 6.42 -9.76
C PHE A 78 1.24 7.80 -9.16
N ASN A 79 0.02 8.03 -8.69
CA ASN A 79 -0.29 9.10 -7.77
C ASN A 79 -0.30 8.57 -6.32
N PHE A 80 -0.26 9.48 -5.35
CA PHE A 80 -0.29 9.16 -3.92
C PHE A 80 -1.39 9.94 -3.23
N ASN A 81 -2.05 9.30 -2.26
CA ASN A 81 -2.95 9.96 -1.34
C ASN A 81 -2.85 9.32 0.04
N ALA A 82 -3.10 10.11 1.07
CA ALA A 82 -3.04 9.67 2.46
C ALA A 82 -4.24 10.21 3.22
N SER A 83 -4.91 9.35 3.99
CA SER A 83 -6.10 9.74 4.74
C SER A 83 -6.13 9.09 6.12
N LYS A 84 -6.78 9.76 7.05
CA LYS A 84 -7.02 9.28 8.41
C LYS A 84 -8.46 8.79 8.53
N SER A 85 -8.65 7.62 9.14
CA SER A 85 -9.98 7.04 9.29
C SER A 85 -10.89 7.96 10.10
N PRO A 86 -12.12 8.25 9.61
CA PRO A 86 -13.09 9.04 10.39
C PRO A 86 -13.61 8.28 11.62
N LYS A 87 -13.40 6.96 11.66
CA LYS A 87 -13.88 6.08 12.74
C LYS A 87 -12.81 5.74 13.77
N SER A 88 -11.53 6.02 13.50
CA SER A 88 -10.43 5.64 14.38
C SER A 88 -9.19 6.49 14.15
N GLU A 89 -8.75 7.19 15.20
CA GLU A 89 -7.55 8.05 15.15
C GLU A 89 -6.23 7.28 15.00
N ASN A 90 -6.25 5.96 15.18
CA ASN A 90 -5.05 5.13 15.06
C ASN A 90 -4.90 4.50 13.68
N ILE A 91 -5.89 4.69 12.79
CA ILE A 91 -5.94 4.08 11.46
C ILE A 91 -5.72 5.15 10.41
N GLU A 92 -4.69 4.93 9.60
CA GLU A 92 -4.36 5.75 8.43
C GLU A 92 -4.29 4.83 7.22
N THR A 93 -4.71 5.34 6.07
CA THR A 93 -4.63 4.64 4.79
C THR A 93 -3.74 5.44 3.86
N LEU A 94 -2.72 4.80 3.29
CA LEU A 94 -1.89 5.38 2.25
C LEU A 94 -2.13 4.61 0.97
N ILE A 95 -2.43 5.29 -0.12
CA ILE A 95 -2.80 4.65 -1.39
C ILE A 95 -1.89 5.18 -2.47
N PHE A 96 -1.26 4.27 -3.21
CA PHE A 96 -0.60 4.57 -4.47
C PHE A 96 -1.49 4.06 -5.60
N ASN A 97 -1.98 4.94 -6.45
CA ASN A 97 -2.91 4.61 -7.52
C ASN A 97 -2.26 4.81 -8.89
N SER A 98 -2.41 3.84 -9.78
CA SER A 98 -2.06 3.97 -11.20
C SER A 98 -3.22 3.45 -12.05
N GLY A 99 -3.86 4.31 -12.81
CA GLY A 99 -4.99 3.94 -13.66
C GLY A 99 -5.67 5.13 -14.32
N ASP A 100 -6.65 4.84 -15.16
CA ASP A 100 -7.40 5.81 -15.97
C ASP A 100 -8.77 6.18 -15.35
N GLY A 101 -8.92 5.96 -14.05
CA GLY A 101 -10.20 6.16 -13.34
C GLY A 101 -11.22 5.04 -13.52
N PHE A 102 -11.16 4.26 -14.61
CA PHE A 102 -12.06 3.13 -14.88
C PHE A 102 -11.40 1.78 -14.55
N ALA A 103 -10.11 1.67 -14.79
CA ALA A 103 -9.31 0.50 -14.46
C ALA A 103 -7.89 0.89 -14.02
N GLY A 104 -7.28 0.04 -13.19
CA GLY A 104 -5.93 0.30 -12.71
C GLY A 104 -5.51 -0.61 -11.57
N VAL A 105 -4.47 -0.16 -10.87
CA VAL A 105 -3.90 -0.84 -9.71
C VAL A 105 -3.76 0.14 -8.55
N ASN A 106 -4.15 -0.33 -7.37
CA ASN A 106 -3.92 0.32 -6.09
C ASN A 106 -2.90 -0.48 -5.29
N ILE A 107 -1.89 0.20 -4.75
CA ILE A 107 -1.09 -0.31 -3.64
C ILE A 107 -1.62 0.36 -2.38
N ASN A 108 -2.35 -0.43 -1.58
CA ASN A 108 -3.04 0.04 -0.39
C ASN A 108 -2.20 -0.30 0.84
N LEU A 109 -1.90 0.70 1.66
CA LEU A 109 -1.24 0.53 2.95
C LEU A 109 -2.24 0.88 4.03
N LEU A 110 -2.51 -0.10 4.89
CA LEU A 110 -3.22 0.11 6.14
C LEU A 110 -2.20 0.28 7.26
N LYS A 111 -2.17 1.46 7.87
CA LYS A 111 -1.33 1.76 9.03
C LYS A 111 -2.18 1.73 10.29
N TYR A 112 -1.68 1.03 11.31
CA TYR A 112 -2.21 0.99 12.67
C TYR A 112 -1.08 1.30 13.64
N LYS A 113 -1.08 2.52 14.21
CA LYS A 113 0.03 3.03 15.04
C LYS A 113 1.37 2.86 14.31
N ASN A 114 2.32 2.12 14.90
CA ASN A 114 3.66 1.85 14.36
C ASN A 114 3.75 0.60 13.48
N PHE A 115 2.62 0.01 13.11
CA PHE A 115 2.56 -1.15 12.23
C PHE A 115 1.84 -0.82 10.94
N PHE A 116 2.21 -1.50 9.87
CA PHE A 116 1.52 -1.38 8.60
C PHE A 116 1.39 -2.72 7.88
N TYR A 117 0.41 -2.80 7.00
CA TYR A 117 0.20 -3.89 6.07
C TYR A 117 -0.07 -3.32 4.69
N THR A 118 0.51 -3.94 3.66
CA THR A 118 0.36 -3.53 2.26
C THR A 118 -0.36 -4.63 1.48
N SER A 119 -1.37 -4.23 0.70
CA SER A 119 -2.00 -5.05 -0.33
C SER A 119 -1.87 -4.37 -1.69
N ALA A 120 -1.99 -5.18 -2.74
CA ALA A 120 -2.13 -4.70 -4.11
C ALA A 120 -3.47 -5.19 -4.64
N GLU A 121 -4.25 -4.30 -5.22
CA GLU A 121 -5.62 -4.56 -5.70
C GLU A 121 -5.75 -3.99 -7.11
N ASN A 122 -6.27 -4.79 -8.03
CA ASN A 122 -6.66 -4.32 -9.35
C ASN A 122 -8.11 -3.88 -9.31
N TYR A 123 -8.42 -2.72 -9.88
CA TYR A 123 -9.80 -2.26 -10.02
C TYR A 123 -10.19 -2.16 -11.48
N THR A 124 -11.47 -2.38 -11.75
CA THR A 124 -12.10 -2.23 -13.07
C THR A 124 -13.60 -2.01 -12.89
N ASP A 125 -14.19 -1.15 -13.71
CA ASP A 125 -15.64 -0.97 -13.77
C ASP A 125 -16.34 -2.14 -14.46
N ALA A 126 -15.62 -2.93 -15.25
CA ALA A 126 -16.15 -4.09 -15.97
C ALA A 126 -16.25 -5.34 -15.06
N LYS A 127 -16.95 -5.22 -13.94
CA LYS A 127 -17.11 -6.30 -12.96
C LYS A 127 -17.87 -7.49 -13.54
N ARG A 128 -17.31 -8.69 -13.46
CA ARG A 128 -17.96 -9.96 -13.81
C ARG A 128 -18.38 -10.69 -12.54
N THR A 129 -19.36 -11.59 -12.70
CA THR A 129 -19.99 -12.35 -11.61
C THR A 129 -19.02 -13.15 -10.73
N PHE A 130 -17.80 -13.45 -11.20
CA PHE A 130 -16.81 -14.29 -10.51
C PHE A 130 -15.44 -13.63 -10.30
N ASP A 131 -15.33 -12.31 -10.43
CA ASP A 131 -14.05 -11.60 -10.26
C ASP A 131 -13.46 -11.80 -8.85
N PHE A 132 -14.30 -12.09 -7.84
CA PHE A 132 -13.87 -12.39 -6.47
C PHE A 132 -13.06 -13.70 -6.33
N VAL A 133 -13.09 -14.57 -7.34
CA VAL A 133 -12.34 -15.83 -7.39
C VAL A 133 -11.02 -15.65 -8.13
N GLU A 134 -10.88 -14.60 -8.94
CA GLU A 134 -9.66 -14.34 -9.68
C GLU A 134 -8.52 -13.94 -8.74
N SER A 135 -7.35 -14.55 -8.94
CA SER A 135 -6.18 -14.19 -8.16
C SER A 135 -5.69 -12.80 -8.56
N GLU A 136 -5.40 -11.96 -7.57
CA GLU A 136 -4.77 -10.65 -7.82
C GLU A 136 -3.55 -10.75 -8.72
N ARG A 137 -3.43 -9.80 -9.67
CA ARG A 137 -2.29 -9.74 -10.60
C ARG A 137 -0.97 -9.48 -9.88
N TYR A 138 -1.03 -8.82 -8.72
CA TYR A 138 0.11 -8.42 -7.93
C TYR A 138 -0.02 -8.96 -6.51
N GLN A 139 1.00 -9.67 -6.03
CA GLN A 139 1.04 -10.17 -4.66
C GLN A 139 2.25 -9.63 -3.92
N VAL A 140 2.02 -8.85 -2.85
CA VAL A 140 3.09 -8.36 -1.98
C VAL A 140 3.67 -9.52 -1.17
N LYS A 141 4.99 -9.74 -1.29
CA LYS A 141 5.76 -10.79 -0.60
C LYS A 141 6.59 -10.25 0.55
N LYS A 142 7.19 -9.07 0.35
CA LYS A 142 7.93 -8.33 1.38
C LYS A 142 7.58 -6.86 1.30
N GLN A 143 7.64 -6.18 2.43
CA GLN A 143 7.30 -4.78 2.55
C GLN A 143 8.18 -4.11 3.60
N LYS A 144 8.52 -2.86 3.34
CA LYS A 144 9.19 -1.97 4.29
C LYS A 144 8.69 -0.55 4.03
N LEU A 145 8.36 0.15 5.11
CA LEU A 145 7.86 1.51 5.09
C LEU A 145 8.73 2.34 6.02
N THR A 146 9.27 3.43 5.48
CA THR A 146 9.93 4.49 6.26
C THR A 146 9.06 5.73 6.23
N LEU A 147 8.77 6.31 7.39
CA LEU A 147 7.98 7.53 7.54
C LEU A 147 8.76 8.60 8.33
N ASN A 148 8.42 9.87 8.14
CA ASN A 148 9.02 10.96 8.91
C ASN A 148 8.63 10.94 10.40
N LYS A 149 7.48 10.35 10.76
CA LYS A 149 7.05 10.19 12.15
C LYS A 149 6.03 9.06 12.27
N SER A 150 5.74 8.66 13.51
CA SER A 150 4.84 7.54 13.83
C SER A 150 3.36 7.89 13.76
N GLU A 151 2.98 9.12 14.09
CA GLU A 151 1.59 9.51 14.28
C GLU A 151 1.31 10.83 13.56
N TYR A 152 0.13 10.90 12.92
CA TYR A 152 -0.30 12.05 12.16
C TYR A 152 -1.69 12.50 12.55
N ASN A 153 -1.91 13.80 12.58
CA ASN A 153 -3.22 14.42 12.58
C ASN A 153 -3.65 14.80 11.17
N LYS A 154 -4.95 15.02 10.97
CA LYS A 154 -5.45 15.59 9.72
C LYS A 154 -4.78 16.94 9.48
N GLY A 155 -4.34 17.17 8.25
CA GLY A 155 -3.56 18.35 7.84
C GLY A 155 -2.05 18.20 8.02
N ASP A 156 -1.56 17.14 8.68
CA ASP A 156 -0.12 16.93 8.80
C ASP A 156 0.51 16.55 7.47
N SER A 157 1.73 17.06 7.23
CA SER A 157 2.57 16.58 6.15
C SER A 157 3.16 15.21 6.46
N ILE A 158 3.00 14.29 5.52
CA ILE A 158 3.60 12.96 5.54
C ILE A 158 4.66 12.86 4.46
N PHE A 159 5.83 12.34 4.83
CA PHE A 159 6.93 12.03 3.93
C PHE A 159 7.38 10.60 4.20
N GLY A 160 7.73 9.87 3.15
CA GLY A 160 8.16 8.49 3.34
C GLY A 160 8.82 7.85 2.13
N LYS A 161 9.22 6.60 2.35
CA LYS A 161 9.71 5.68 1.34
C LYS A 161 9.05 4.33 1.53
N ILE A 162 8.55 3.76 0.45
CA ILE A 162 8.03 2.39 0.42
C ILE A 162 8.95 1.51 -0.41
N GLU A 163 9.21 0.30 0.09
CA GLU A 163 10.01 -0.72 -0.58
C GLU A 163 9.25 -2.05 -0.51
N LEU A 164 8.88 -2.59 -1.67
CA LEU A 164 8.07 -3.79 -1.82
C LEU A 164 8.80 -4.83 -2.67
N GLN A 165 8.57 -6.10 -2.34
CA GLN A 165 8.82 -7.22 -3.25
C GLN A 165 7.46 -7.75 -3.72
N ILE A 166 7.18 -7.65 -5.01
CA ILE A 166 5.89 -7.98 -5.60
C ILE A 166 6.06 -9.17 -6.53
N LYS A 167 5.22 -10.21 -6.37
CA LYS A 167 5.07 -11.26 -7.37
C LYS A 167 4.02 -10.83 -8.40
N PHE A 168 4.42 -10.71 -9.66
CA PHE A 168 3.49 -10.52 -10.77
C PHE A 168 2.99 -11.88 -11.24
N THR A 169 1.71 -12.18 -11.01
CA THR A 169 1.15 -13.53 -11.19
C THR A 169 1.11 -14.00 -12.64
N PRO A 170 0.89 -13.15 -13.68
CA PRO A 170 0.87 -13.60 -15.07
C PRO A 170 2.19 -14.21 -15.53
N THR A 171 3.33 -13.71 -15.05
CA THR A 171 4.66 -14.21 -15.44
C THR A 171 5.40 -14.93 -14.33
N ASN A 172 4.85 -14.97 -13.11
CA ASN A 172 5.51 -15.42 -11.88
C ASN A 172 6.82 -14.68 -11.54
N GLU A 173 7.06 -13.51 -12.12
CA GLU A 173 8.24 -12.69 -11.85
C GLU A 173 8.19 -12.08 -10.45
N ILE A 174 9.36 -11.96 -9.81
CA ILE A 174 9.54 -11.24 -8.54
C ILE A 174 10.20 -9.90 -8.83
N ILE A 175 9.47 -8.83 -8.54
CA ILE A 175 9.85 -7.46 -8.84
C ILE A 175 10.15 -6.73 -7.53
N ASN A 176 11.25 -5.99 -7.50
CA ASN A 176 11.56 -5.09 -6.38
C ASN A 176 11.11 -3.68 -6.77
N SER A 177 10.05 -3.23 -6.11
CA SER A 177 9.38 -1.95 -6.37
C SER A 177 9.67 -1.01 -5.22
N ASN A 178 9.95 0.26 -5.51
CA ASN A 178 10.18 1.26 -4.47
C ASN A 178 9.82 2.66 -4.96
N GLY A 179 9.66 3.56 -4.02
CA GLY A 179 9.46 4.98 -4.29
C GLY A 179 9.44 5.81 -3.01
N TYR A 180 9.79 7.08 -3.16
CA TYR A 180 9.59 8.14 -2.20
C TYR A 180 8.26 8.82 -2.44
N PHE A 181 7.67 9.32 -1.37
CA PHE A 181 6.39 10.02 -1.45
C PHE A 181 6.27 11.14 -0.43
N ARG A 182 5.40 12.09 -0.75
CA ARG A 182 5.01 13.21 0.09
C ARG A 182 3.53 13.51 -0.09
N GLY A 183 2.86 13.95 0.96
CA GLY A 183 1.46 14.35 0.90
C GLY A 183 0.98 15.02 2.16
N ILE A 184 -0.32 15.28 2.22
CA ILE A 184 -1.02 15.77 3.40
C ILE A 184 -2.02 14.69 3.82
N ILE A 185 -2.18 14.49 5.13
CA ILE A 185 -3.14 13.54 5.69
C ILE A 185 -4.54 14.17 5.68
N GLU A 186 -5.47 13.57 4.94
CA GLU A 186 -6.88 14.00 4.83
C GLU A 186 -7.80 13.47 5.94
#